data_AF-A0A1Z9B2Q8-F1
#
_entry.id   AF-A0A1Z9B2Q8-F1
#
_cell.length_a   1.000
_cell.length_b   1.000
_cell.length_c   1.000
_cell.angle_alpha   90.00
_cell.angle_beta   90.00
_cell.angle_gamma   90.00
#
_symmetry.space_group_name_H-M   'P 1'
#
loop_
_entity.id
_entity.type
_entity.pdbx_description
1 polymer ?
#
loop_
_entity_poly.entity_id
_entity_poly.type
_entity_poly.pdbx_seq_one_letter_code
_entity_poly.pdbx_strand_id
1 'polypeptide(L)'
;MISSYELWIAYRYLKARRQDGFISIVSWFSLIGISLGVATLIIVMSVMNGFRDELLTRIIGMNGHASLYLNENAKVLTSNNIKSVLIDFEEVTDVIPIVESSVMISYKNRSKGIVARGININDYKDNKLLINNTSIDAIEKFNEDGSVILGSKLFQYFNLEIGDNITLISPTGLNTPFGSAPLAKNFIVAGAFDSGMYEYDSSLLFMKINNLRDFMGYESDYLDNIEIFYNNPEDSYINSYNLRKKLDNIEHGNTIVPWTSKHAQLFSALEVERNVMFIILTLIIIVAAFNIISSMIMLVRDKENSISILRTIGVSEKSILKIFIIIGSSIGFIGTAVGLFIGMLFSINIDKIQKLLEDMTGSNLFSAEIYFLSKLPSKIIISEVIIVVFIAFVLSLSATIYPAWRASKIDPIKVLRHA
;
A
#
# COMPACT_ATOMS: atom_id res chain seq x y z
N MET A 1 18.49 -6.09 -42.20
CA MET A 1 18.84 -4.67 -42.13
C MET A 1 17.68 -3.82 -42.64
N ILE A 2 17.32 -2.77 -41.90
CA ILE A 2 16.33 -1.76 -42.28
C ILE A 2 17.06 -0.72 -43.13
N SER A 3 16.50 -0.32 -44.27
CA SER A 3 17.12 0.68 -45.14
C SER A 3 16.67 2.11 -44.81
N SER A 4 17.47 3.10 -45.20
CA SER A 4 17.14 4.52 -44.99
C SER A 4 15.86 4.96 -45.70
N TYR A 5 15.52 4.35 -46.85
CA TYR A 5 14.27 4.67 -47.55
C TYR A 5 13.04 4.07 -46.83
N GLU A 6 13.17 2.88 -46.20
CA GLU A 6 12.09 2.26 -45.40
C GLU A 6 11.75 3.17 -44.21
N LEU A 7 12.77 3.72 -43.53
CA LEU A 7 12.60 4.70 -42.45
C LEU A 7 11.98 6.01 -42.95
N TRP A 8 12.41 6.52 -44.09
CA TRP A 8 11.88 7.76 -44.65
C TRP A 8 10.40 7.64 -45.03
N ILE A 9 9.99 6.51 -45.64
CA ILE A 9 8.59 6.24 -45.96
C ILE A 9 7.77 6.10 -44.68
N ALA A 10 8.25 5.34 -43.69
CA ALA A 10 7.57 5.18 -42.41
C ALA A 10 7.35 6.53 -41.69
N TYR A 11 8.38 7.37 -41.63
CA TYR A 11 8.27 8.71 -41.06
C TYR A 11 7.28 9.59 -41.83
N ARG A 12 7.26 9.51 -43.17
CA ARG A 12 6.30 10.26 -43.99
C ARG A 12 4.85 9.79 -43.81
N TYR A 13 4.64 8.51 -43.54
CA TYR A 13 3.31 7.96 -43.23
C TYR A 13 2.85 8.33 -41.81
N LEU A 14 3.78 8.47 -40.86
CA LEU A 14 3.51 8.98 -39.52
C LEU A 14 3.25 10.50 -39.49
N LYS A 15 3.98 11.27 -40.31
CA LYS A 15 3.88 12.74 -40.34
C LYS A 15 2.64 13.19 -41.09
N ALA A 16 1.66 13.70 -40.35
CA ALA A 16 0.39 14.22 -40.88
C ALA A 16 0.60 15.25 -42.00
N ARG A 17 -0.03 15.02 -43.17
CA ARG A 17 -0.26 16.06 -44.19
C ARG A 17 -1.67 16.61 -43.99
N ARG A 18 -1.80 17.94 -44.01
CA ARG A 18 -3.05 18.72 -43.83
C ARG A 18 -4.24 18.33 -44.73
N GLN A 19 -4.04 17.52 -45.78
CA GLN A 19 -5.10 17.10 -46.71
C GLN A 19 -5.75 15.74 -46.37
N ASP A 20 -5.10 14.90 -45.54
CA ASP A 20 -5.56 13.55 -45.16
C ASP A 20 -5.89 13.49 -43.65
N GLY A 21 -6.85 14.29 -43.19
CA GLY A 21 -7.16 14.44 -41.75
C GLY A 21 -7.50 13.13 -41.01
N PHE A 22 -8.01 12.13 -41.73
CA PHE A 22 -8.41 10.83 -41.16
C PHE A 22 -7.22 10.01 -40.66
N ILE A 23 -6.11 9.97 -41.41
CA ILE A 23 -4.92 9.16 -41.05
C ILE A 23 -4.21 9.69 -39.79
N SER A 24 -4.26 11.01 -39.57
CA SER A 24 -3.76 11.62 -38.34
C SER A 24 -4.60 11.23 -37.12
N ILE A 25 -5.91 11.05 -37.28
CA ILE A 25 -6.83 10.71 -36.19
C ILE A 25 -6.53 9.30 -35.65
N VAL A 26 -6.29 8.33 -36.54
CA VAL A 26 -6.07 6.92 -36.17
C VAL A 26 -4.79 6.75 -35.36
N SER A 27 -3.71 7.39 -35.81
CA SER A 27 -2.42 7.35 -35.11
C SER A 27 -2.54 8.00 -33.72
N TRP A 28 -3.33 9.08 -33.60
CA TRP A 28 -3.63 9.71 -32.32
C TRP A 28 -4.45 8.82 -31.39
N PHE A 29 -5.49 8.15 -31.87
CA PHE A 29 -6.28 7.21 -31.06
C PHE A 29 -5.44 6.05 -30.53
N SER A 30 -4.54 5.53 -31.37
CA SER A 30 -3.59 4.47 -30.99
C SER A 30 -2.66 4.95 -29.88
N LEU A 31 -2.06 6.13 -30.09
CA LEU A 31 -1.13 6.73 -29.15
C LEU A 31 -1.82 7.02 -27.81
N ILE A 32 -3.01 7.61 -27.82
CA ILE A 32 -3.82 7.86 -26.61
C ILE A 32 -4.15 6.54 -25.92
N GLY A 33 -4.60 5.53 -26.66
CA GLY A 33 -4.95 4.22 -26.09
C GLY A 33 -3.77 3.54 -25.39
N ILE A 34 -2.60 3.51 -26.04
CA ILE A 34 -1.37 2.97 -25.44
C ILE A 34 -0.93 3.80 -24.24
N SER A 35 -0.91 5.14 -24.40
CA SER A 35 -0.45 6.04 -23.34
C SER A 35 -1.32 5.92 -22.09
N LEU A 36 -2.65 5.91 -22.25
CA LEU A 36 -3.59 5.73 -21.15
C LEU A 36 -3.46 4.34 -20.52
N GLY A 37 -3.31 3.28 -21.32
CA GLY A 37 -3.08 1.93 -20.79
C GLY A 37 -1.84 1.90 -19.90
N VAL A 38 -0.68 2.33 -20.42
CA VAL A 38 0.58 2.32 -19.67
C VAL A 38 0.52 3.23 -18.44
N ALA A 39 -0.03 4.45 -18.57
CA ALA A 39 -0.19 5.37 -17.45
C ALA A 39 -1.07 4.76 -16.34
N THR A 40 -2.21 4.17 -16.72
CA THR A 40 -3.14 3.54 -15.78
C THR A 40 -2.47 2.39 -15.03
N LEU A 41 -1.70 1.55 -15.73
CA LEU A 41 -0.98 0.45 -15.09
C LEU A 41 0.02 0.94 -14.05
N ILE A 42 0.82 1.96 -14.38
CA ILE A 42 1.79 2.55 -13.46
C ILE A 42 1.10 3.16 -12.24
N ILE A 43 0.01 3.91 -12.45
CA ILE A 43 -0.73 4.58 -11.37
C ILE A 43 -1.32 3.54 -10.41
N VAL A 44 -2.07 2.56 -10.94
CA VAL A 44 -2.73 1.57 -10.08
C VAL A 44 -1.70 0.75 -9.31
N MET A 45 -0.62 0.28 -9.96
CA MET A 45 0.44 -0.45 -9.26
C MET A 45 1.10 0.40 -8.17
N SER A 46 1.41 1.67 -8.45
CA SER A 46 2.05 2.55 -7.47
C SER A 46 1.17 2.81 -6.25
N VAL A 47 -0.14 3.03 -6.46
CA VAL A 47 -1.11 3.22 -5.37
C VAL A 47 -1.24 1.94 -4.54
N MET A 48 -1.40 0.79 -5.18
CA MET A 48 -1.55 -0.48 -4.47
C MET A 48 -0.30 -0.86 -3.67
N ASN A 49 0.89 -0.64 -4.24
CA ASN A 49 2.14 -0.82 -3.52
C ASN A 49 2.26 0.14 -2.33
N GLY A 50 1.87 1.41 -2.52
CA GLY A 50 1.85 2.39 -1.44
C GLY A 50 0.90 1.95 -0.32
N PHE A 51 -0.29 1.48 -0.68
CA PHE A 51 -1.31 1.05 0.27
C PHE A 51 -0.84 -0.15 1.07
N ARG A 52 -0.30 -1.17 0.40
CA ARG A 52 0.28 -2.34 1.06
C ARG A 52 1.42 -1.96 1.98
N ASP A 53 2.34 -1.11 1.52
CA ASP A 53 3.50 -0.69 2.31
C ASP A 53 3.09 0.11 3.55
N GLU A 54 2.17 1.07 3.39
CA GLU A 54 1.66 1.87 4.50
C GLU A 54 0.90 0.99 5.50
N LEU A 55 0.00 0.11 5.04
CA LEU A 55 -0.72 -0.82 5.93
C LEU A 55 0.23 -1.74 6.70
N LEU A 56 1.18 -2.40 6.01
CA LEU A 56 2.11 -3.30 6.67
C LEU A 56 3.00 -2.55 7.66
N THR A 57 3.54 -1.39 7.27
CA THR A 57 4.41 -0.57 8.15
C THR A 57 3.67 -0.12 9.40
N ARG A 58 2.39 0.28 9.27
CA ARG A 58 1.57 0.76 10.40
C ARG A 58 1.18 -0.36 11.36
N ILE A 59 0.90 -1.55 10.83
CA ILE A 59 0.54 -2.73 11.64
C ILE A 59 1.75 -3.30 12.37
N ILE A 60 2.85 -3.53 11.64
CA ILE A 60 4.11 -4.06 12.18
C ILE A 60 4.71 -3.08 13.16
N GLY A 61 4.64 -1.78 12.87
CA GLY A 61 5.40 -0.82 13.63
C GLY A 61 4.77 -0.40 14.97
N MET A 62 3.49 -0.70 15.20
CA MET A 62 2.85 -0.44 16.50
C MET A 62 2.68 -1.67 17.39
N ASN A 63 2.91 -2.87 16.86
CA ASN A 63 2.84 -4.12 17.63
C ASN A 63 4.15 -4.89 17.49
N GLY A 64 4.39 -5.86 18.36
CA GLY A 64 5.46 -6.83 18.17
C GLY A 64 5.30 -7.63 16.88
N HIS A 65 6.41 -8.10 16.31
CA HIS A 65 6.38 -9.10 15.23
C HIS A 65 5.81 -10.44 15.73
N ALA A 66 5.82 -10.71 17.02
CA ALA A 66 5.02 -11.79 17.60
C ALA A 66 4.52 -11.40 18.99
N SER A 67 3.44 -12.04 19.42
CA SER A 67 2.92 -11.94 20.78
C SER A 67 3.10 -13.27 21.49
N LEU A 68 3.85 -13.28 22.58
CA LEU A 68 3.97 -14.39 23.51
C LEU A 68 2.90 -14.24 24.59
N TYR A 69 1.98 -15.20 24.64
CA TYR A 69 1.00 -15.37 25.69
C TYR A 69 1.50 -16.41 26.68
N LEU A 70 1.64 -15.98 27.93
CA LEU A 70 2.09 -16.83 29.03
C LEU A 70 0.96 -17.76 29.48
N ASN A 71 1.32 -18.98 29.83
CA ASN A 71 0.42 -19.90 30.51
C ASN A 71 0.17 -19.43 31.96
N GLU A 72 -1.01 -19.70 32.54
CA GLU A 72 -1.34 -19.36 33.94
C GLU A 72 -0.35 -19.98 34.95
N ASN A 73 0.31 -21.08 34.58
CA ASN A 73 1.32 -21.74 35.40
C ASN A 73 2.76 -21.26 35.13
N ALA A 74 2.96 -20.25 34.27
CA ALA A 74 4.28 -19.79 33.90
C ALA A 74 4.94 -19.04 35.08
N LYS A 75 5.84 -19.71 35.80
CA LYS A 75 6.55 -19.17 36.97
C LYS A 75 7.97 -18.73 36.64
N VAL A 76 8.56 -19.26 35.56
CA VAL A 76 9.94 -18.96 35.17
C VAL A 76 10.00 -17.66 34.36
N LEU A 77 9.00 -17.45 33.51
CA LEU A 77 8.87 -16.28 32.64
C LEU A 77 8.08 -15.15 33.32
N THR A 78 8.63 -14.59 34.39
CA THR A 78 8.09 -13.37 35.03
C THR A 78 8.54 -12.11 34.28
N SER A 79 7.81 -11.00 34.43
CA SER A 79 8.08 -9.70 33.80
C SER A 79 9.54 -9.23 33.92
N ASN A 80 10.28 -9.67 34.96
CA ASN A 80 11.65 -9.25 35.23
C ASN A 80 12.71 -10.10 34.51
N ASN A 81 12.43 -11.39 34.24
CA ASN A 81 13.39 -12.33 33.65
C ASN A 81 13.09 -12.66 32.18
N ILE A 82 11.92 -12.26 31.68
CA ILE A 82 11.50 -12.55 30.30
C ILE A 82 12.49 -12.01 29.27
N LYS A 83 13.01 -10.79 29.51
CA LYS A 83 13.87 -10.08 28.56
C LYS A 83 15.23 -10.77 28.42
N SER A 84 15.82 -11.25 29.52
CA SER A 84 17.09 -11.98 29.47
C SER A 84 16.96 -13.34 28.79
N VAL A 85 15.86 -14.07 29.03
CA VAL A 85 15.63 -15.38 28.40
C VAL A 85 15.42 -15.25 26.89
N LEU A 86 14.66 -14.23 26.45
CA LEU A 86 14.27 -14.09 25.05
C LEU A 86 15.29 -13.34 24.18
N ILE A 87 16.12 -12.46 24.74
CA ILE A 87 17.18 -11.76 23.99
C ILE A 87 18.36 -12.68 23.63
N ASP A 88 18.55 -13.79 24.35
CA ASP A 88 19.57 -14.79 24.00
C ASP A 88 19.33 -15.49 22.65
N PHE A 89 18.19 -15.21 22.00
CA PHE A 89 17.85 -15.68 20.67
C PHE A 89 18.34 -14.68 19.62
N GLU A 90 19.28 -15.11 18.76
CA GLU A 90 19.93 -14.27 17.74
C GLU A 90 18.95 -13.52 16.83
N GLU A 91 17.77 -14.09 16.60
CA GLU A 91 16.73 -13.50 15.76
C GLU A 91 15.90 -12.41 16.46
N VAL A 92 15.90 -12.35 17.80
CA VAL A 92 15.11 -11.43 18.63
C VAL A 92 15.91 -10.14 18.86
N THR A 93 15.34 -9.00 18.49
CA THR A 93 15.96 -7.68 18.68
C THR A 93 15.53 -7.02 19.97
N ASP A 94 14.25 -7.14 20.32
CA ASP A 94 13.69 -6.52 21.51
C ASP A 94 12.45 -7.25 21.98
N VAL A 95 12.12 -7.03 23.26
CA VAL A 95 11.05 -7.70 23.97
C VAL A 95 10.38 -6.68 24.87
N ILE A 96 9.08 -6.49 24.69
CA ILE A 96 8.32 -5.48 25.40
C ILE A 96 7.13 -6.13 26.13
N PRO A 97 7.08 -6.05 27.47
CA PRO A 97 5.93 -6.53 28.24
C PRO A 97 4.74 -5.58 28.09
N ILE A 98 3.54 -6.13 27.88
CA ILE A 98 2.32 -5.36 27.65
C ILE A 98 1.22 -5.76 28.64
N VAL A 99 0.53 -4.73 29.15
CA VAL A 99 -0.76 -4.86 29.84
C VAL A 99 -1.80 -4.08 29.05
N GLU A 100 -2.93 -4.69 28.75
CA GLU A 100 -4.03 -4.09 28.02
C GLU A 100 -5.34 -4.27 28.77
N SER A 101 -6.16 -3.23 28.81
CA SER A 101 -7.50 -3.35 29.41
C SER A 101 -8.49 -2.43 28.71
N SER A 102 -9.70 -2.95 28.52
CA SER A 102 -10.83 -2.17 28.02
C SER A 102 -11.36 -1.25 29.12
N VAL A 103 -11.29 0.06 28.89
CA VAL A 103 -11.73 1.09 29.84
C VAL A 103 -12.64 2.09 29.14
N MET A 104 -13.33 2.93 29.90
CA MET A 104 -14.10 4.05 29.36
C MET A 104 -13.45 5.36 29.75
N ILE A 105 -13.16 6.24 28.78
CA ILE A 105 -12.82 7.63 29.06
C ILE A 105 -14.12 8.40 29.27
N SER A 106 -14.18 9.21 30.32
CA SER A 106 -15.20 10.23 30.53
C SER A 106 -14.53 11.60 30.70
N TYR A 107 -15.02 12.58 29.95
CA TYR A 107 -14.59 13.98 30.05
C TYR A 107 -15.78 14.89 29.74
N LYS A 108 -16.11 15.77 30.70
CA LYS A 108 -17.32 16.62 30.66
C LYS A 108 -18.57 15.76 30.45
N ASN A 109 -19.33 15.96 29.37
CA ASN A 109 -20.55 15.20 29.03
C ASN A 109 -20.33 14.17 27.91
N ARG A 110 -19.09 13.78 27.62
CA ARG A 110 -18.76 12.78 26.59
C ARG A 110 -18.09 11.58 27.26
N SER A 111 -18.43 10.39 26.77
CA SER A 111 -17.78 9.15 27.18
C SER A 111 -17.55 8.24 25.97
N LYS A 112 -16.44 7.50 25.97
CA LYS A 112 -16.10 6.55 24.90
C LYS A 112 -15.34 5.35 25.46
N GLY A 113 -15.70 4.15 25.03
CA GLY A 113 -14.93 2.93 25.30
C GLY A 113 -13.65 2.90 24.47
N ILE A 114 -12.54 2.55 25.11
CA ILE A 114 -11.20 2.52 24.53
C ILE A 114 -10.38 1.37 25.14
N VAL A 115 -9.21 1.11 24.57
CA VAL A 115 -8.20 0.21 25.13
C VAL A 115 -7.11 1.06 25.76
N ALA A 116 -6.88 0.87 27.07
CA ALA A 116 -5.71 1.41 27.75
C ALA A 116 -4.58 0.39 27.64
N ARG A 117 -3.43 0.82 27.11
CA ARG A 117 -2.21 0.03 27.01
C ARG A 117 -1.16 0.56 27.98
N GLY A 118 -0.77 -0.29 28.91
CA GLY A 118 0.28 -0.07 29.89
C GLY A 118 1.65 -0.38 29.29
N ILE A 119 2.50 0.63 29.19
CA ILE A 119 3.84 0.51 28.60
C ILE A 119 4.92 1.14 29.49
N ASN A 120 6.17 0.78 29.24
CA ASN A 120 7.33 1.56 29.68
C ASN A 120 7.90 2.28 28.47
N ILE A 121 7.88 3.61 28.48
CA ILE A 121 8.27 4.43 27.33
C ILE A 121 9.74 4.21 26.92
N ASN A 122 10.58 3.78 27.85
CA ASN A 122 11.99 3.49 27.56
C ASN A 122 12.16 2.26 26.67
N ASP A 123 11.24 1.29 26.73
CA ASP A 123 11.26 0.10 25.88
C ASP A 123 10.86 0.42 24.44
N TYR A 124 10.25 1.58 24.19
CA TYR A 124 9.87 2.04 22.86
C TYR A 124 10.85 3.06 22.25
N LYS A 125 12.01 3.31 22.88
CA LYS A 125 13.01 4.28 22.41
C LYS A 125 13.47 4.04 20.97
N ASP A 126 13.57 2.78 20.58
CA ASP A 126 13.96 2.38 19.23
C ASP A 126 12.76 2.21 18.29
N ASN A 127 11.54 2.21 18.83
CA ASN A 127 10.31 2.15 18.05
C ASN A 127 9.90 3.56 17.56
N LYS A 128 10.29 3.84 16.32
CA LYS A 128 10.14 5.14 15.65
C LYS A 128 8.69 5.63 15.55
N LEU A 129 7.66 4.78 15.59
CA LEU A 129 6.30 5.22 15.29
C LEU A 129 5.59 5.91 16.46
N LEU A 130 5.77 5.43 17.69
CA LEU A 130 5.20 6.11 18.84
C LEU A 130 5.96 7.40 19.18
N ILE A 131 7.29 7.37 19.08
CA ILE A 131 8.13 8.51 19.47
C ILE A 131 8.13 9.63 18.44
N ASN A 132 8.23 9.34 17.14
CA ASN A 132 8.30 10.40 16.13
C ASN A 132 6.95 11.12 15.94
N ASN A 133 5.85 10.48 16.33
CA ASN A 133 4.52 11.02 16.14
C ASN A 133 3.87 11.50 17.46
N THR A 134 4.68 11.64 18.51
CA THR A 134 4.31 12.23 19.80
C THR A 134 5.22 13.42 20.08
N SER A 135 4.71 14.50 20.68
CA SER A 135 5.57 15.64 21.03
C SER A 135 6.58 15.28 22.13
N ILE A 136 7.79 15.85 22.06
CA ILE A 136 8.85 15.63 23.06
C ILE A 136 8.34 15.94 24.47
N ASP A 137 7.64 17.06 24.64
CA ASP A 137 7.04 17.48 25.91
C ASP A 137 6.05 16.44 26.47
N ALA A 138 5.31 15.75 25.60
CA ALA A 138 4.36 14.71 26.02
C ALA A 138 5.09 13.45 26.48
N ILE A 139 6.20 13.09 25.84
CA ILE A 139 7.04 11.95 26.24
C ILE A 139 7.69 12.23 27.59
N GLU A 140 8.15 13.46 27.84
CA GLU A 140 8.70 13.85 29.14
C GLU A 140 7.65 13.78 30.24
N LYS A 141 6.47 14.37 30.03
CA LYS A 141 5.34 14.35 30.98
C LYS A 141 4.77 12.96 31.21
N PHE A 142 4.90 12.04 30.26
CA PHE A 142 4.48 10.64 30.43
C PHE A 142 5.26 9.93 31.54
N ASN A 143 6.47 10.39 31.86
CA ASN A 143 7.25 9.87 32.98
C ASN A 143 6.73 10.35 34.35
N GLU A 144 5.74 11.23 34.41
CA GLU A 144 5.03 11.58 35.64
C GLU A 144 3.94 10.54 35.94
N ASP A 145 3.66 10.29 37.22
CA ASP A 145 2.60 9.36 37.61
C ASP A 145 1.22 9.96 37.38
N GLY A 146 0.29 9.14 36.89
CA GLY A 146 -1.05 9.62 36.51
C GLY A 146 -1.12 10.30 35.14
N SER A 147 -0.04 10.32 34.37
CA SER A 147 -0.04 10.86 33.00
C SER A 147 -0.49 9.83 31.95
N VAL A 148 -1.19 10.32 30.92
CA VAL A 148 -1.68 9.53 29.79
C VAL A 148 -1.43 10.22 28.45
N ILE A 149 -1.20 9.45 27.40
CA ILE A 149 -1.13 9.94 26.01
C ILE A 149 -2.27 9.30 25.22
N LEU A 150 -3.03 10.10 24.48
CA LEU A 150 -4.18 9.62 23.72
C LEU A 150 -3.90 9.60 22.21
N GLY A 151 -4.59 8.75 21.47
CA GLY A 151 -4.59 8.85 20.02
C GLY A 151 -5.12 10.21 19.52
N SER A 152 -4.61 10.70 18.39
CA SER A 152 -4.92 12.02 17.84
C SER A 152 -6.43 12.26 17.64
N LYS A 153 -7.16 11.21 17.25
CA LYS A 153 -8.62 11.26 17.04
C LYS A 153 -9.40 11.25 18.35
N LEU A 154 -8.92 10.55 19.39
CA LEU A 154 -9.48 10.67 20.74
C LEU A 154 -9.30 12.09 21.30
N PHE A 155 -8.10 12.65 21.14
CA PHE A 155 -7.78 14.00 21.57
C PHE A 155 -8.72 15.04 20.93
N GLN A 156 -8.96 14.92 19.62
CA GLN A 156 -9.91 15.75 18.88
C GLN A 156 -11.37 15.48 19.28
N TYR A 157 -11.77 14.22 19.45
CA TYR A 157 -13.14 13.84 19.80
C TYR A 157 -13.59 14.43 21.14
N PHE A 158 -12.71 14.44 22.14
CA PHE A 158 -12.99 15.03 23.45
C PHE A 158 -12.70 16.53 23.53
N ASN A 159 -12.08 17.12 22.49
CA ASN A 159 -11.61 18.50 22.45
C ASN A 159 -10.74 18.82 23.68
N LEU A 160 -9.73 17.98 23.89
CA LEU A 160 -8.80 18.05 25.02
C LEU A 160 -7.72 19.10 24.76
N GLU A 161 -7.19 19.63 25.85
CA GLU A 161 -5.94 20.40 25.87
C GLU A 161 -4.88 19.65 26.71
N ILE A 162 -3.60 19.90 26.46
CA ILE A 162 -2.51 19.29 27.24
C ILE A 162 -2.62 19.80 28.68
N GLY A 163 -2.63 18.89 29.65
CA GLY A 163 -2.84 19.18 31.07
C GLY A 163 -4.28 19.00 31.55
N ASP A 164 -5.24 18.74 30.64
CA ASP A 164 -6.60 18.41 31.03
C ASP A 164 -6.65 17.13 31.88
N ASN A 165 -7.65 17.06 32.76
CA ASN A 165 -7.90 15.89 33.59
C ASN A 165 -9.05 15.07 33.00
N ILE A 166 -8.80 13.80 32.67
CA ILE A 166 -9.80 12.85 32.18
C ILE A 166 -10.06 11.78 33.23
N THR A 167 -11.27 11.24 33.25
CA THR A 167 -11.63 10.12 34.14
C THR A 167 -11.61 8.82 33.35
N LEU A 168 -10.79 7.86 33.76
CA LEU A 168 -10.87 6.49 33.27
C LEU A 168 -11.79 5.68 34.18
N ILE A 169 -12.67 4.89 33.58
CA ILE A 169 -13.64 4.04 34.26
C ILE A 169 -13.39 2.59 33.83
N SER A 170 -13.08 1.72 34.80
CA SER A 170 -12.97 0.28 34.59
C SER A 170 -14.34 -0.39 34.77
N PRO A 171 -14.81 -1.19 33.78
CA PRO A 171 -16.07 -1.93 33.89
C PRO A 171 -15.99 -3.11 34.87
N THR A 172 -14.80 -3.68 35.06
CA THR A 172 -14.50 -4.71 36.07
C THR A 172 -13.99 -4.02 37.33
N GLY A 173 -14.91 -3.39 38.07
CA GLY A 173 -14.55 -2.69 39.29
C GLY A 173 -14.48 -3.59 40.52
N LEU A 174 -14.39 -2.98 41.70
CA LEU A 174 -14.17 -3.69 42.95
C LEU A 174 -15.41 -4.49 43.38
N ASN A 175 -15.19 -5.72 43.86
CA ASN A 175 -16.24 -6.52 44.47
C ASN A 175 -16.62 -5.90 45.82
N THR A 176 -17.82 -5.33 45.90
CA THR A 176 -18.40 -4.84 47.16
C THR A 176 -19.48 -5.82 47.66
N PRO A 177 -19.84 -5.79 48.95
CA PRO A 177 -20.96 -6.58 49.48
C PRO A 177 -22.31 -6.33 48.78
N PHE A 178 -22.42 -5.24 48.02
CA PHE A 178 -23.63 -4.84 47.29
C PHE A 178 -23.51 -5.03 45.77
N GLY A 179 -22.46 -5.71 45.28
CA GLY A 179 -22.20 -5.96 43.86
C GLY A 179 -20.86 -5.38 43.38
N SER A 180 -20.53 -5.59 42.11
CA SER A 180 -19.32 -5.01 41.50
C SER A 180 -19.59 -3.54 41.14
N ALA A 181 -18.82 -2.62 41.70
CA ALA A 181 -18.94 -1.18 41.42
C ALA A 181 -17.78 -0.72 40.53
N PRO A 182 -18.05 -0.02 39.41
CA PRO A 182 -16.99 0.40 38.48
C PRO A 182 -15.99 1.31 39.17
N LEU A 183 -14.71 1.12 38.87
CA LEU A 183 -13.64 1.97 39.42
C LEU A 183 -13.42 3.17 38.51
N ALA A 184 -13.46 4.37 39.06
CA ALA A 184 -13.19 5.60 38.34
C ALA A 184 -11.97 6.32 38.93
N LYS A 185 -10.99 6.68 38.10
CA LYS A 185 -9.78 7.40 38.52
C LYS A 185 -9.41 8.48 37.51
N ASN A 186 -8.86 9.58 38.02
CA ASN A 186 -8.48 10.74 37.24
C ASN A 186 -7.02 10.63 36.76
N PHE A 187 -6.77 11.07 35.53
CA PHE A 187 -5.48 11.05 34.86
C PHE A 187 -5.26 12.34 34.06
N ILE A 188 -4.01 12.80 33.99
CA ILE A 188 -3.62 14.04 33.32
C ILE A 188 -3.20 13.73 31.89
N VAL A 189 -3.73 14.49 30.93
CA VAL A 189 -3.39 14.35 29.52
C VAL A 189 -2.02 14.98 29.25
N ALA A 190 -1.02 14.14 29.03
CA ALA A 190 0.35 14.56 28.69
C ALA A 190 0.47 15.00 27.23
N GLY A 191 -0.31 14.40 26.33
CA GLY A 191 -0.34 14.77 24.91
C GLY A 191 -1.10 13.78 24.05
N ALA A 192 -0.81 13.84 22.75
CA ALA A 192 -1.40 12.95 21.75
C ALA A 192 -0.34 12.31 20.85
N PHE A 193 -0.64 11.10 20.35
CA PHE A 193 0.14 10.42 19.33
C PHE A 193 -0.68 10.26 18.04
N ASP A 194 -0.01 10.23 16.88
CA ASP A 194 -0.61 9.91 15.58
C ASP A 194 0.01 8.62 15.02
N SER A 195 -0.73 7.53 15.04
CA SER A 195 -0.25 6.26 14.49
C SER A 195 -0.38 6.18 12.97
N GLY A 196 -1.08 7.12 12.33
CA GLY A 196 -1.48 7.09 10.93
C GLY A 196 -2.66 6.18 10.62
N MET A 197 -3.18 5.47 11.63
CA MET A 197 -4.30 4.54 11.54
C MET A 197 -5.48 5.06 12.36
N TYR A 198 -6.63 5.27 11.71
CA TYR A 198 -7.81 5.84 12.37
C TYR A 198 -8.30 5.00 13.55
N GLU A 199 -8.32 3.67 13.43
CA GLU A 199 -8.78 2.77 14.49
C GLU A 199 -7.97 2.94 15.77
N TYR A 200 -6.64 2.95 15.66
CA TYR A 200 -5.78 3.10 16.82
C TYR A 200 -5.84 4.51 17.40
N ASP A 201 -5.79 5.55 16.56
CA ASP A 201 -5.87 6.93 17.02
C ASP A 201 -7.22 7.27 17.68
N SER A 202 -8.27 6.51 17.35
CA SER A 202 -9.62 6.72 17.87
C SER A 202 -10.00 5.81 19.03
N SER A 203 -9.14 4.86 19.43
CA SER A 203 -9.48 3.86 20.44
C SER A 203 -8.36 3.48 21.41
N LEU A 204 -7.13 3.98 21.24
CA LEU A 204 -5.98 3.59 22.07
C LEU A 204 -5.48 4.76 22.95
N LEU A 205 -5.20 4.45 24.21
CA LEU A 205 -4.56 5.34 25.18
C LEU A 205 -3.36 4.64 25.78
N PHE A 206 -2.23 5.34 25.89
CA PHE A 206 -1.05 4.85 26.58
C PHE A 206 -0.94 5.44 27.98
N MET A 207 -0.49 4.60 28.92
CA MET A 207 -0.14 5.00 30.28
C MET A 207 1.01 4.11 30.79
N LYS A 208 1.64 4.48 31.90
CA LYS A 208 2.65 3.61 32.50
C LYS A 208 2.07 2.24 32.85
N ILE A 209 2.82 1.18 32.59
CA ILE A 209 2.41 -0.20 32.88
C ILE A 209 1.95 -0.39 34.33
N ASN A 210 2.69 0.19 35.30
CA ASN A 210 2.34 0.12 36.72
C ASN A 210 1.06 0.90 37.04
N ASN A 211 0.85 2.08 36.42
CA ASN A 211 -0.38 2.85 36.62
C ASN A 211 -1.62 2.06 36.15
N LEU A 212 -1.49 1.29 35.06
CA LEU A 212 -2.59 0.47 34.55
C LEU A 212 -2.85 -0.74 35.47
N ARG A 213 -1.80 -1.44 35.91
CA ARG A 213 -1.93 -2.53 36.88
C ARG A 213 -2.61 -2.07 38.16
N ASP A 214 -2.16 -0.96 38.73
CA ASP A 214 -2.72 -0.37 39.95
C ASP A 214 -4.19 0.06 39.75
N PHE A 215 -4.51 0.61 38.57
CA PHE A 215 -5.88 1.01 38.25
C PHE A 215 -6.81 -0.20 38.06
N MET A 216 -6.32 -1.27 37.45
CA MET A 216 -7.14 -2.47 37.23
C MET A 216 -7.15 -3.42 38.43
N GLY A 217 -6.27 -3.21 39.42
CA GLY A 217 -6.11 -4.09 40.58
C GLY A 217 -5.38 -5.40 40.23
N TYR A 218 -4.52 -5.37 39.22
CA TYR A 218 -3.69 -6.51 38.83
C TYR A 218 -2.47 -6.66 39.74
N GLU A 219 -1.95 -7.89 39.82
CA GLU A 219 -0.68 -8.15 40.50
C GLU A 219 0.48 -7.41 39.81
N SER A 220 1.53 -7.10 40.57
CA SER A 220 2.64 -6.26 40.09
C SER A 220 3.40 -6.84 38.89
N ASP A 221 3.35 -8.15 38.70
CA ASP A 221 4.00 -8.91 37.64
C ASP A 221 3.02 -9.39 36.54
N TYR A 222 1.74 -9.06 36.64
CA TYR A 222 0.72 -9.41 35.64
C TYR A 222 1.05 -8.84 34.26
N LEU A 223 0.85 -9.65 33.22
CA LEU A 223 1.05 -9.31 31.81
C LEU A 223 -0.03 -9.99 30.97
N ASP A 224 -0.59 -9.26 30.00
CA ASP A 224 -1.51 -9.85 29.02
C ASP A 224 -0.73 -10.61 27.94
N ASN A 225 0.35 -10.00 27.45
CA ASN A 225 1.27 -10.62 26.50
C ASN A 225 2.63 -9.92 26.53
N ILE A 226 3.59 -10.54 25.85
CA ILE A 226 4.90 -9.97 25.57
C ILE A 226 5.05 -9.82 24.06
N GLU A 227 5.30 -8.60 23.62
CA GLU A 227 5.63 -8.30 22.24
C GLU A 227 7.10 -8.64 21.96
N ILE A 228 7.34 -9.39 20.89
CA ILE A 228 8.66 -9.82 20.45
C ILE A 228 8.95 -9.16 19.11
N PHE A 229 10.09 -8.50 19.02
CA PHE A 229 10.61 -7.91 17.80
C PHE A 229 11.73 -8.80 17.25
N TYR A 230 11.71 -8.99 15.94
CA TYR A 230 12.69 -9.78 15.20
C TYR A 230 13.50 -8.89 14.25
N ASN A 231 14.71 -9.33 13.90
CA ASN A 231 15.56 -8.68 12.89
C ASN A 231 14.84 -8.44 11.56
N ASN A 232 14.06 -9.44 11.11
CA ASN A 232 13.22 -9.36 9.91
C ASN A 232 11.74 -9.63 10.27
N PRO A 233 10.84 -8.65 10.13
CA PRO A 233 9.41 -8.85 10.38
C PRO A 233 8.76 -9.89 9.47
N GLU A 234 9.26 -10.07 8.24
CA GLU A 234 8.70 -11.01 7.25
C GLU A 234 8.90 -12.47 7.67
N ASP A 235 10.01 -12.77 8.35
CA ASP A 235 10.34 -14.10 8.84
C ASP A 235 9.65 -14.44 10.16
N SER A 236 8.76 -13.56 10.66
CA SER A 236 8.09 -13.72 11.95
C SER A 236 7.44 -15.09 12.14
N TYR A 237 6.84 -15.66 11.09
CA TYR A 237 6.22 -17.00 11.20
C TYR A 237 7.24 -18.08 11.54
N ILE A 238 8.38 -18.11 10.84
CA ILE A 238 9.45 -19.10 11.01
C ILE A 238 10.17 -18.85 12.35
N ASN A 239 10.48 -17.60 12.65
CA ASN A 239 11.16 -17.23 13.88
C ASN A 239 10.31 -17.54 15.12
N SER A 240 9.00 -17.28 15.06
CA SER A 240 8.07 -17.63 16.15
C SER A 240 7.95 -19.13 16.36
N TYR A 241 7.98 -19.92 15.28
CA TYR A 241 7.99 -21.39 15.39
C TYR A 241 9.26 -21.89 16.07
N ASN A 242 10.43 -21.38 15.67
CA ASN A 242 11.72 -21.74 16.25
C ASN A 242 11.83 -21.32 17.71
N LEU A 243 11.38 -20.10 18.03
CA LEU A 243 11.33 -19.56 19.38
C LEU A 243 10.44 -20.40 20.28
N ARG A 244 9.24 -20.76 19.81
CA ARG A 244 8.30 -21.61 20.56
C ARG A 244 8.93 -22.95 20.91
N LYS A 245 9.55 -23.63 19.92
CA LYS A 245 10.19 -24.94 20.13
C LYS A 245 11.29 -24.90 21.19
N LYS A 246 12.05 -23.80 21.25
CA LYS A 246 13.10 -23.60 22.26
C LYS A 246 12.51 -23.23 23.62
N LEU A 247 11.49 -22.37 23.67
CA LEU A 247 10.78 -22.01 24.91
C LEU A 247 10.08 -23.21 25.54
N ASP A 248 9.55 -24.12 24.73
CA ASP A 248 8.96 -25.37 25.22
C ASP A 248 9.99 -26.23 25.99
N ASN A 249 11.30 -26.05 25.80
CA ASN A 249 12.30 -26.73 26.64
C ASN A 249 12.50 -26.08 28.02
N ILE A 250 12.03 -24.85 28.21
CA ILE A 250 12.15 -24.07 29.45
C ILE A 250 10.84 -24.14 30.23
N GLU A 251 9.72 -23.83 29.57
CA GLU A 251 8.39 -23.74 30.18
C GLU A 251 7.30 -24.07 29.16
N HIS A 252 6.57 -25.15 29.42
CA HIS A 252 5.55 -25.66 28.50
C HIS A 252 4.24 -24.87 28.56
N GLY A 253 3.54 -24.84 27.42
CA GLY A 253 2.17 -24.31 27.32
C GLY A 253 2.09 -22.83 26.97
N ASN A 254 3.23 -22.18 26.77
CA ASN A 254 3.30 -20.83 26.24
C ASN A 254 2.90 -20.82 24.76
N THR A 255 2.18 -19.78 24.34
CA THR A 255 1.72 -19.64 22.95
C THR A 255 2.36 -18.43 22.32
N ILE A 256 3.12 -18.64 21.24
CA ILE A 256 3.65 -17.55 20.43
C ILE A 256 2.79 -17.42 19.18
N VAL A 257 2.17 -16.27 19.01
CA VAL A 257 1.35 -15.94 17.86
C VAL A 257 2.08 -14.89 17.02
N PRO A 258 2.58 -15.24 15.82
CA PRO A 258 3.16 -14.25 14.94
C PRO A 258 2.10 -13.25 14.46
N TRP A 259 2.52 -12.01 14.21
CA TRP A 259 1.62 -10.94 13.74
C TRP A 259 0.87 -11.31 12.45
N THR A 260 1.52 -12.11 11.59
CA THR A 260 0.94 -12.62 10.34
C THR A 260 -0.26 -13.54 10.57
N SER A 261 -0.28 -14.28 11.68
CA SER A 261 -1.41 -15.11 12.08
C SER A 261 -2.52 -14.30 12.77
N LYS A 262 -2.15 -13.31 13.59
CA LYS A 262 -3.11 -12.40 14.24
C LYS A 262 -3.95 -11.63 13.21
N HIS A 263 -3.33 -11.29 12.08
CA HIS A 263 -3.96 -10.57 10.97
C HIS A 263 -4.10 -11.44 9.71
N ALA A 264 -4.34 -12.74 9.87
CA ALA A 264 -4.42 -13.68 8.75
C ALA A 264 -5.47 -13.28 7.70
N GLN A 265 -6.61 -12.70 8.10
CA GLN A 265 -7.61 -12.21 7.14
C GLN A 265 -7.05 -11.06 6.28
N LEU A 266 -6.31 -10.13 6.88
CA LEU A 266 -5.69 -9.02 6.15
C LEU A 266 -4.64 -9.54 5.17
N PHE A 267 -3.77 -10.45 5.61
CA PHE A 267 -2.79 -11.07 4.73
C PHE A 267 -3.41 -11.85 3.58
N SER A 268 -4.44 -12.64 3.87
CA SER A 268 -5.20 -13.35 2.84
C SER A 268 -5.84 -12.36 1.87
N ALA A 269 -6.36 -11.24 2.36
CA ALA A 269 -6.90 -10.18 1.50
C ALA A 269 -5.82 -9.54 0.61
N LEU A 270 -4.61 -9.28 1.13
CA LEU A 270 -3.47 -8.78 0.34
C LEU A 270 -3.02 -9.79 -0.73
N GLU A 271 -3.09 -11.09 -0.42
CA GLU A 271 -2.77 -12.12 -1.41
C GLU A 271 -3.84 -12.23 -2.51
N VAL A 272 -5.13 -12.21 -2.13
CA VAL A 272 -6.25 -12.18 -3.08
C VAL A 272 -6.18 -10.92 -3.95
N GLU A 273 -5.89 -9.77 -3.35
CA GLU A 273 -5.71 -8.50 -4.05
C GLU A 273 -4.65 -8.61 -5.15
N ARG A 274 -3.47 -9.15 -4.85
CA ARG A 274 -2.41 -9.37 -5.84
C ARG A 274 -2.88 -10.23 -7.02
N ASN A 275 -3.66 -11.27 -6.75
CA ASN A 275 -4.21 -12.14 -7.80
C ASN A 275 -5.27 -11.41 -8.65
N VAL A 276 -6.16 -10.64 -8.03
CA VAL A 276 -7.16 -9.82 -8.72
C VAL A 276 -6.47 -8.74 -9.58
N MET A 277 -5.43 -8.11 -9.06
CA MET A 277 -4.62 -7.13 -9.78
C MET A 277 -3.96 -7.71 -11.02
N PHE A 278 -3.45 -8.94 -10.94
CA PHE A 278 -2.93 -9.64 -12.12
C PHE A 278 -3.99 -9.85 -13.21
N ILE A 279 -5.23 -10.19 -12.83
CA ILE A 279 -6.35 -10.34 -13.77
C ILE A 279 -6.70 -8.99 -14.41
N ILE A 280 -6.84 -7.93 -13.62
CA ILE A 280 -7.15 -6.58 -14.12
C ILE A 280 -6.05 -6.09 -15.07
N LEU A 281 -4.77 -6.24 -14.68
CA LEU A 281 -3.61 -5.92 -15.50
C LEU A 281 -3.67 -6.66 -16.85
N THR A 282 -3.97 -7.95 -16.83
CA THR A 282 -4.11 -8.78 -18.03
C THR A 282 -5.23 -8.26 -18.94
N LEU A 283 -6.39 -7.90 -18.38
CA LEU A 283 -7.50 -7.32 -19.14
C LEU A 283 -7.13 -5.98 -19.78
N ILE A 284 -6.48 -5.08 -19.03
CA ILE A 284 -6.02 -3.77 -19.55
C ILE A 284 -5.04 -3.98 -20.72
N ILE A 285 -4.10 -4.92 -20.56
CA ILE A 285 -3.15 -5.33 -21.59
C ILE A 285 -3.86 -5.83 -22.86
N ILE A 286 -4.87 -6.70 -22.71
CA ILE A 286 -5.62 -7.26 -23.83
C ILE A 286 -6.37 -6.14 -24.57
N VAL A 287 -7.05 -5.26 -23.85
CA VAL A 287 -7.78 -4.11 -24.42
C VAL A 287 -6.82 -3.19 -25.18
N ALA A 288 -5.64 -2.90 -24.60
CA ALA A 288 -4.62 -2.09 -25.26
C ALA A 288 -4.11 -2.77 -26.55
N ALA A 289 -3.82 -4.06 -26.52
CA ALA A 289 -3.38 -4.81 -27.69
C ALA A 289 -4.43 -4.81 -28.82
N PHE A 290 -5.71 -5.02 -28.50
CA PHE A 290 -6.79 -4.94 -29.49
C PHE A 290 -6.94 -3.56 -30.11
N ASN A 291 -6.72 -2.50 -29.33
CA ASN A 291 -6.72 -1.13 -29.84
C ASN A 291 -5.61 -0.93 -30.89
N ILE A 292 -4.39 -1.40 -30.59
CA ILE A 292 -3.26 -1.34 -31.54
C ILE A 292 -3.55 -2.13 -32.81
N ILE A 293 -4.07 -3.35 -32.69
CA ILE A 293 -4.41 -4.18 -33.85
C ILE A 293 -5.44 -3.47 -34.73
N SER A 294 -6.53 -2.99 -34.14
CA SER A 294 -7.65 -2.37 -34.86
C SER A 294 -7.23 -1.08 -35.56
N SER A 295 -6.46 -0.25 -34.87
CA SER A 295 -5.95 1.00 -35.42
C SER A 295 -4.91 0.79 -36.53
N MET A 296 -4.00 -0.17 -36.36
CA MET A 296 -3.03 -0.51 -37.42
C MET A 296 -3.71 -1.12 -38.65
N ILE A 297 -4.74 -1.96 -38.49
CA ILE A 297 -5.53 -2.46 -39.63
C ILE A 297 -6.18 -1.31 -40.38
N MET A 298 -6.76 -0.35 -39.67
CA MET A 298 -7.38 0.83 -40.27
C MET A 298 -6.34 1.68 -41.01
N LEU A 299 -5.17 1.91 -40.42
CA LEU A 299 -4.07 2.65 -41.06
C LEU A 299 -3.57 1.96 -42.34
N VAL A 300 -3.51 0.62 -42.35
CA VAL A 300 -3.16 -0.15 -43.55
C VAL A 300 -4.21 0.01 -44.64
N ARG A 301 -5.50 -0.05 -44.27
CA ARG A 301 -6.62 0.12 -45.20
C ARG A 301 -6.63 1.52 -45.84
N ASP A 302 -6.40 2.56 -45.05
CA ASP A 302 -6.31 3.94 -45.56
C ASP A 302 -5.12 4.15 -46.50
N LYS A 303 -4.06 3.35 -46.36
CA LYS A 303 -2.86 3.41 -47.21
C LYS A 303 -2.83 2.36 -48.31
N GLU A 304 -3.89 1.60 -48.53
CA GLU A 304 -3.96 0.51 -49.50
C GLU A 304 -3.63 0.96 -50.94
N ASN A 305 -4.12 2.13 -51.37
CA ASN A 305 -3.77 2.73 -52.66
C ASN A 305 -2.28 3.11 -52.75
N SER A 306 -1.73 3.70 -51.68
CA SER A 306 -0.31 4.10 -51.64
C SER A 306 0.62 2.89 -51.62
N ILE A 307 0.25 1.84 -50.89
CA ILE A 307 0.94 0.53 -50.86
C ILE A 307 0.97 -0.05 -52.27
N SER A 308 -0.17 -0.02 -52.99
CA SER A 308 -0.29 -0.57 -54.34
C SER A 308 0.61 0.17 -55.34
N ILE A 309 0.69 1.50 -55.27
CA ILE A 309 1.61 2.30 -56.11
C ILE A 309 3.08 1.95 -55.81
N LEU A 310 3.46 1.79 -54.54
CA LEU A 310 4.81 1.39 -54.18
C LEU A 310 5.15 -0.01 -54.72
N ARG A 311 4.18 -0.94 -54.65
CA ARG A 311 4.33 -2.30 -55.16
C ARG A 311 4.47 -2.33 -56.68
N THR A 312 3.73 -1.51 -57.43
CA THR A 312 3.85 -1.44 -58.89
C THR A 312 5.17 -0.82 -59.36
N ILE A 313 5.74 0.10 -58.58
CA ILE A 313 7.06 0.70 -58.85
C ILE A 313 8.22 -0.23 -58.42
N GLY A 314 7.92 -1.40 -57.80
CA GLY A 314 8.89 -2.46 -57.54
C GLY A 314 9.30 -2.65 -56.07
N VAL A 315 8.60 -2.04 -55.10
CA VAL A 315 8.86 -2.28 -53.68
C VAL A 315 8.46 -3.71 -53.28
N SER A 316 9.38 -4.42 -52.64
CA SER A 316 9.15 -5.80 -52.20
C SER A 316 8.16 -5.92 -51.03
N GLU A 317 7.48 -7.07 -50.91
CA GLU A 317 6.59 -7.39 -49.78
C GLU A 317 7.32 -7.27 -48.44
N LYS A 318 8.57 -7.74 -48.40
CA LYS A 318 9.43 -7.66 -47.21
C LYS A 318 9.70 -6.21 -46.80
N SER A 319 9.88 -5.31 -47.76
CA SER A 319 10.05 -3.88 -47.46
C SER A 319 8.76 -3.25 -46.96
N ILE A 320 7.61 -3.61 -47.52
CA ILE A 320 6.31 -3.13 -47.01
C ILE A 320 6.07 -3.62 -45.59
N LEU A 321 6.32 -4.90 -45.30
CA LEU A 321 6.26 -5.46 -43.96
C LEU A 321 7.11 -4.65 -42.97
N LYS A 322 8.38 -4.39 -43.31
CA LYS A 322 9.28 -3.60 -42.45
C LYS A 322 8.79 -2.18 -42.22
N ILE A 323 8.27 -1.50 -43.25
CA ILE A 323 7.73 -0.13 -43.13
C ILE A 323 6.60 -0.11 -42.08
N PHE A 324 5.64 -1.03 -42.17
CA PHE A 324 4.53 -1.06 -41.20
C PHE A 324 4.95 -1.55 -39.81
N ILE A 325 5.96 -2.42 -39.70
CA ILE A 325 6.57 -2.76 -38.41
C ILE A 325 7.21 -1.52 -37.77
N ILE A 326 7.94 -0.70 -38.53
CA ILE A 326 8.56 0.53 -38.04
C ILE A 326 7.50 1.53 -37.58
N ILE A 327 6.43 1.70 -38.36
CA ILE A 327 5.30 2.58 -38.01
C ILE A 327 4.68 2.15 -36.68
N GLY A 328 4.25 0.88 -36.58
CA GLY A 328 3.60 0.39 -35.36
C GLY A 328 4.54 0.38 -34.15
N SER A 329 5.82 0.03 -34.34
CA SER A 329 6.81 0.09 -33.26
C SER A 329 7.08 1.53 -32.80
N SER A 330 7.06 2.51 -33.71
CA SER A 330 7.22 3.93 -33.36
C SER A 330 6.03 4.46 -32.58
N ILE A 331 4.79 4.11 -32.99
CA ILE A 331 3.57 4.47 -32.26
C ILE A 331 3.57 3.80 -30.88
N GLY A 332 3.92 2.52 -30.81
CA GLY A 332 4.11 1.77 -29.56
C GLY A 332 5.10 2.45 -28.63
N PHE A 333 6.31 2.73 -29.12
CA PHE A 333 7.36 3.38 -28.35
C PHE A 333 6.96 4.77 -27.84
N ILE A 334 6.42 5.63 -28.70
CA ILE A 334 6.00 6.99 -28.31
C ILE A 334 4.83 6.92 -27.32
N GLY A 335 3.83 6.06 -27.57
CA GLY A 335 2.72 5.87 -26.67
C GLY A 335 3.16 5.36 -25.30
N THR A 336 4.06 4.38 -25.25
CA THR A 336 4.62 3.88 -23.99
C THR A 336 5.45 4.96 -23.27
N ALA A 337 6.25 5.75 -24.00
CA ALA A 337 7.04 6.82 -23.40
C ALA A 337 6.15 7.94 -22.81
N VAL A 338 5.11 8.34 -23.54
CA VAL A 338 4.13 9.33 -23.07
C VAL A 338 3.34 8.78 -21.88
N GLY A 339 2.88 7.53 -21.97
CA GLY A 339 2.19 6.86 -20.86
C GLY A 339 3.06 6.71 -19.61
N LEU A 340 4.33 6.35 -19.77
CA LEU A 340 5.31 6.31 -18.69
C LEU A 340 5.46 7.69 -18.03
N PHE A 341 5.64 8.73 -18.84
CA PHE A 341 5.78 10.10 -18.33
C PHE A 341 4.53 10.55 -17.56
N ILE A 342 3.33 10.36 -18.13
CA ILE A 342 2.06 10.71 -17.49
C ILE A 342 1.85 9.89 -16.21
N GLY A 343 2.05 8.57 -16.26
CA GLY A 343 1.87 7.67 -15.14
C GLY A 343 2.79 8.00 -13.97
N MET A 344 4.07 8.27 -14.25
CA MET A 344 5.04 8.72 -13.24
C MET A 344 4.67 10.08 -12.66
N LEU A 345 4.34 11.06 -13.51
CA LEU A 345 3.96 12.40 -13.08
C LEU A 345 2.75 12.36 -12.14
N PHE A 346 1.76 11.55 -12.47
CA PHE A 346 0.55 11.36 -11.68
C PHE A 346 0.87 10.65 -10.35
N SER A 347 1.62 9.55 -10.40
CA SER A 347 1.96 8.74 -9.21
C SER A 347 2.79 9.51 -8.18
N ILE A 348 3.69 10.40 -8.63
CA ILE A 348 4.50 11.27 -7.75
C ILE A 348 3.65 12.37 -7.10
N ASN A 349 2.62 12.87 -7.80
CA ASN A 349 1.82 14.01 -7.35
C ASN A 349 0.44 13.61 -6.84
N ILE A 350 0.25 12.33 -6.47
CA ILE A 350 -1.10 11.82 -6.20
C ILE A 350 -1.80 12.54 -5.06
N ASP A 351 -1.07 12.89 -3.98
CA ASP A 351 -1.60 13.64 -2.84
C ASP A 351 -2.15 15.03 -3.25
N LYS A 352 -1.44 15.70 -4.17
CA LYS A 352 -1.85 17.02 -4.66
C LYS A 352 -3.07 16.91 -5.58
N ILE A 353 -3.10 15.87 -6.40
CA ILE A 353 -4.23 15.59 -7.31
C ILE A 353 -5.47 15.26 -6.50
N GLN A 354 -5.33 14.43 -5.45
CA GLN A 354 -6.42 14.13 -4.52
C GLN A 354 -6.99 15.42 -3.91
N LYS A 355 -6.14 16.26 -3.30
CA LYS A 355 -6.59 17.52 -2.68
C LYS A 355 -7.28 18.45 -3.67
N LEU A 356 -6.74 18.58 -4.88
CA LEU A 356 -7.35 19.39 -5.93
C LEU A 356 -8.75 18.86 -6.30
N LEU A 357 -8.93 17.54 -6.38
CA LEU A 357 -10.23 16.95 -6.66
C LEU A 357 -11.20 17.15 -5.49
N GLU A 358 -10.76 16.99 -4.24
CA GLU A 358 -11.57 17.25 -3.04
C GLU A 358 -12.04 18.71 -2.97
N ASP A 359 -11.15 19.66 -3.27
CA ASP A 359 -11.47 21.09 -3.33
C ASP A 359 -12.51 21.40 -4.42
N MET A 360 -12.44 20.70 -5.57
CA MET A 360 -13.37 20.88 -6.68
C MET A 360 -14.73 20.23 -6.45
N THR A 361 -14.77 19.05 -5.84
CA THR A 361 -16.03 18.30 -5.63
C THR A 361 -16.71 18.65 -4.30
N GLY A 362 -16.00 19.31 -3.38
CA GLY A 362 -16.49 19.59 -2.03
C GLY A 362 -16.70 18.33 -1.18
N SER A 363 -16.12 17.20 -1.59
CA SER A 363 -16.28 15.90 -0.94
C SER A 363 -14.94 15.36 -0.49
N ASN A 364 -14.91 14.72 0.69
CA ASN A 364 -13.73 13.97 1.13
C ASN A 364 -13.64 12.65 0.34
N LEU A 365 -12.78 12.60 -0.67
CA LEU A 365 -12.64 11.45 -1.57
C LEU A 365 -11.93 10.28 -0.89
N PHE A 366 -11.17 10.54 0.18
CA PHE A 366 -10.43 9.53 0.92
C PHE A 366 -10.64 9.71 2.43
N SER A 367 -11.78 9.23 2.94
CA SER A 367 -12.05 9.30 4.36
C SER A 367 -11.21 8.28 5.13
N ALA A 368 -10.38 8.80 6.05
CA ALA A 368 -9.54 7.97 6.92
C ALA A 368 -10.32 6.96 7.76
N GLU A 369 -11.62 7.21 8.00
CA GLU A 369 -12.51 6.28 8.71
C GLU A 369 -12.88 5.05 7.87
N ILE A 370 -13.02 5.19 6.54
CA ILE A 370 -13.37 4.06 5.65
C ILE A 370 -12.11 3.32 5.20
N TYR A 371 -11.03 4.06 4.90
CA TYR A 371 -9.81 3.52 4.31
C TYR A 371 -8.69 3.28 5.32
N PHE A 372 -8.93 3.53 6.61
CA PHE A 372 -8.01 3.40 7.75
C PHE A 372 -6.77 4.30 7.73
N LEU A 373 -6.40 4.87 6.57
CA LEU A 373 -5.20 5.69 6.37
C LEU A 373 -5.53 7.18 6.25
N SER A 374 -4.67 8.04 6.78
CA SER A 374 -4.83 9.51 6.78
C SER A 374 -4.48 10.19 5.45
N LYS A 375 -3.80 9.51 4.52
CA LYS A 375 -3.36 10.02 3.21
C LYS A 375 -3.41 8.90 2.17
N LEU A 376 -3.56 9.24 0.89
CA LEU A 376 -3.52 8.27 -0.19
C LEU A 376 -2.06 7.90 -0.51
N PRO A 377 -1.60 6.68 -0.19
CA PRO A 377 -0.21 6.32 -0.38
C PRO A 377 0.09 5.99 -1.85
N SER A 378 1.32 6.28 -2.27
CA SER A 378 1.85 5.90 -3.58
C SER A 378 3.33 5.56 -3.45
N LYS A 379 3.68 4.31 -3.80
CA LYS A 379 5.05 3.80 -3.78
C LYS A 379 5.42 3.28 -5.16
N ILE A 380 6.29 4.02 -5.83
CA ILE A 380 6.76 3.67 -7.17
C ILE A 380 7.90 2.65 -7.04
N ILE A 381 7.64 1.43 -7.51
CA ILE A 381 8.64 0.38 -7.58
C ILE A 381 9.22 0.36 -9.00
N ILE A 382 10.49 0.78 -9.13
CA ILE A 382 11.15 0.97 -10.44
C ILE A 382 11.19 -0.33 -11.25
N SER A 383 11.41 -1.48 -10.61
CA SER A 383 11.42 -2.78 -11.29
C SER A 383 10.08 -3.11 -11.95
N GLU A 384 8.97 -2.80 -11.28
CA GLU A 384 7.62 -3.00 -11.83
C GLU A 384 7.33 -2.04 -12.98
N VAL A 385 7.75 -0.77 -12.87
CA VAL A 385 7.63 0.19 -13.97
C VAL A 385 8.40 -0.27 -15.20
N ILE A 386 9.62 -0.78 -15.01
CA ILE A 386 10.42 -1.34 -16.11
C ILE A 386 9.71 -2.54 -16.75
N ILE A 387 9.14 -3.45 -15.93
CA ILE A 387 8.39 -4.60 -16.42
C ILE A 387 7.16 -4.16 -17.23
N VAL A 388 6.39 -3.17 -16.75
CA VAL A 388 5.23 -2.62 -17.46
C VAL A 388 5.64 -2.02 -18.81
N VAL A 389 6.69 -1.19 -18.83
CA VAL A 389 7.22 -0.60 -20.07
C VAL A 389 7.68 -1.67 -21.05
N PHE A 390 8.39 -2.69 -20.55
CA PHE A 390 8.88 -3.80 -21.37
C PHE A 390 7.74 -4.62 -21.96
N ILE A 391 6.76 -5.02 -21.14
CA ILE A 391 5.58 -5.78 -21.57
C ILE A 391 4.77 -4.97 -22.59
N ALA A 392 4.51 -3.68 -22.32
CA ALA A 392 3.79 -2.80 -23.24
C ALA A 392 4.50 -2.69 -24.61
N PHE A 393 5.83 -2.55 -24.60
CA PHE A 393 6.63 -2.50 -25.81
C PHE A 393 6.55 -3.81 -26.60
N VAL A 394 6.78 -4.97 -25.95
CA VAL A 394 6.71 -6.30 -26.57
C VAL A 394 5.33 -6.57 -27.15
N LEU A 395 4.26 -6.22 -26.43
CA LEU A 395 2.89 -6.37 -26.90
C LEU A 395 2.58 -5.45 -28.08
N SER A 396 3.02 -4.20 -28.04
CA SER A 396 2.82 -3.26 -29.15
C SER A 396 3.49 -3.73 -30.43
N LEU A 397 4.70 -4.30 -30.30
CA LEU A 397 5.45 -4.87 -31.41
C LEU A 397 4.76 -6.13 -31.92
N SER A 398 4.31 -7.02 -31.04
CA SER A 398 3.60 -8.24 -31.40
C SER A 398 2.26 -7.95 -32.10
N ALA A 399 1.49 -7.01 -31.57
CA ALA A 399 0.23 -6.55 -32.14
C ALA A 399 0.39 -5.94 -33.54
N THR A 400 1.56 -5.36 -33.82
CA THR A 400 1.89 -4.75 -35.12
C THR A 400 2.18 -5.79 -36.22
N ILE A 401 2.64 -6.99 -35.85
CA ILE A 401 3.09 -8.00 -36.82
C ILE A 401 1.96 -8.43 -37.76
N TYR A 402 0.77 -8.73 -37.22
CA TYR A 402 -0.35 -9.23 -38.03
C TYR A 402 -0.84 -8.18 -39.06
N PRO A 403 -1.13 -6.92 -38.70
CA PRO A 403 -1.48 -5.89 -39.67
C PRO A 403 -0.39 -5.61 -40.70
N ALA A 404 0.88 -5.57 -40.28
CA ALA A 404 2.01 -5.34 -41.19
C ALA A 404 2.18 -6.47 -42.21
N TRP A 405 2.00 -7.72 -41.79
CA TRP A 405 1.98 -8.87 -42.69
C TRP A 405 0.82 -8.81 -43.67
N ARG A 406 -0.38 -8.45 -43.20
CA ARG A 406 -1.54 -8.25 -44.07
C ARG A 406 -1.28 -7.15 -45.11
N ALA A 407 -0.65 -6.04 -44.72
CA ALA A 407 -0.27 -4.96 -45.63
C ALA A 407 0.69 -5.41 -46.74
N SER A 408 1.67 -6.26 -46.38
CA SER A 408 2.66 -6.77 -47.34
C SER A 408 2.06 -7.65 -48.44
N LYS A 409 0.89 -8.26 -48.18
CA LYS A 409 0.18 -9.18 -49.08
C LYS A 409 -0.91 -8.53 -49.93
N ILE A 410 -1.01 -7.20 -49.93
CA ILE A 410 -1.97 -6.48 -50.77
C ILE A 410 -1.61 -6.70 -52.26
N ASP A 411 -2.61 -7.09 -53.04
CA ASP A 411 -2.53 -7.28 -54.49
C ASP A 411 -2.75 -5.94 -55.21
N PRO A 412 -1.70 -5.35 -55.82
CA PRO A 412 -1.78 -4.02 -56.41
C PRO A 412 -2.81 -3.92 -57.55
N ILE A 413 -3.03 -5.02 -58.28
CA ILE A 413 -3.93 -5.05 -59.44
C ILE A 413 -5.38 -4.93 -58.97
N LYS A 414 -5.75 -5.62 -57.89
CA LYS A 414 -7.11 -5.57 -57.34
C LYS A 414 -7.45 -4.19 -56.81
N VAL A 415 -6.50 -3.55 -56.13
CA VAL A 415 -6.69 -2.22 -55.54
C VAL A 415 -6.81 -1.17 -56.64
N LEU A 416 -5.86 -1.12 -57.58
CA LEU A 416 -5.82 -0.09 -58.62
C LEU A 416 -6.95 -0.22 -59.65
N ARG A 417 -7.56 -1.39 -59.80
CA ARG A 417 -8.76 -1.59 -60.64
C ARG A 417 -10.01 -0.91 -60.07
N HIS A 418 -10.03 -0.66 -58.76
CA HIS A 418 -11.17 -0.07 -58.03
C HIS A 418 -10.80 1.27 -57.36
N ALA A 419 -9.63 1.83 -57.68
CA ALA A 419 -9.06 3.04 -57.07
C ALA A 419 -9.54 4.33 -57.72
#